data_AF-A0A0V0QP07-F1
#
_entry.id   AF-A0A0V0QP07-F1
#
_cell.length_a   1.000
_cell.length_b   1.000
_cell.length_c   1.000
_cell.angle_alpha   90.00
_cell.angle_beta   90.00
_cell.angle_gamma   90.00
#
_symmetry.space_group_name_H-M   'P 1'
#
loop_
_entity.id
_entity.type
_entity.pdbx_description
1 polymer ?
#
loop_
_entity_poly.entity_id
_entity_poly.type
_entity_poly.pdbx_seq_one_letter_code
_entity_poly.pdbx_strand_id
1 'polypeptide(L)'
;MILIMGSDEQIDYLYENYDLIEVLSDGLNFQDYSLLLSVLNSVYKLLEYGKNNFIEEKPIQNVKKHIKSFKIHRKIENLQNHKNQDVYNLAFRIIDSFFLNIDHQIEIEQPENQDNKQGQKMNEI
;
A
#
# COMPACT_ATOMS: atom_id res chain seq x y z
N MET A 1 5.29 13.31 12.83
CA MET A 1 5.43 13.14 11.37
C MET A 1 6.54 12.13 11.14
N ILE A 2 6.19 10.88 10.83
CA ILE A 2 7.17 9.83 10.56
C ILE A 2 7.57 10.00 9.10
N LEU A 3 8.70 10.69 8.90
CA LEU A 3 9.41 10.70 7.64
C LEU A 3 10.23 9.42 7.61
N ILE A 4 10.05 8.57 6.59
CA ILE A 4 10.99 7.48 6.33
C ILE A 4 12.27 8.13 5.79
N MET A 5 13.11 8.59 6.72
CA MET A 5 14.45 9.11 6.50
C MET A 5 15.36 8.32 7.42
N GLY A 6 15.72 7.12 6.99
CA GLY A 6 16.57 6.24 7.76
C GLY A 6 17.31 5.24 6.89
N SER A 7 18.31 4.58 7.46
CA SER A 7 18.97 3.45 6.83
C SER A 7 18.01 2.28 6.65
N ASP A 8 18.40 1.32 5.84
CA ASP A 8 17.65 0.08 5.59
C ASP A 8 17.20 -0.61 6.89
N GLU A 9 18.07 -0.68 7.90
CA GLU A 9 17.75 -1.25 9.21
C GLU A 9 16.68 -0.46 9.98
N GLN A 10 16.64 0.87 9.80
CA GLN A 10 15.62 1.71 10.44
C GLN A 10 14.27 1.55 9.75
N ILE A 11 14.27 1.35 8.43
CA ILE A 11 13.04 1.06 7.68
C ILE A 11 12.49 -0.29 8.10
N ASP A 12 13.34 -1.31 8.22
CA ASP A 12 12.96 -2.63 8.77
C ASP A 12 12.35 -2.51 10.15
N TYR A 13 13.05 -1.85 11.07
CA TYR A 13 12.56 -1.67 12.43
C TYR A 13 11.19 -1.00 12.47
N LEU A 14 10.99 0.06 11.69
CA LEU A 14 9.71 0.76 11.61
C LEU A 14 8.60 -0.10 10.97
N TYR A 15 8.94 -0.89 9.97
CA TYR A 15 7.99 -1.77 9.30
C TYR A 15 7.57 -2.96 10.16
N GLU A 16 8.48 -3.53 10.96
CA GLU A 16 8.21 -4.67 11.83
C GLU A 16 7.50 -4.29 13.14
N ASN A 17 7.80 -3.12 13.69
CA ASN A 17 7.38 -2.76 15.05
C ASN A 17 6.24 -1.74 15.11
N TYR A 18 5.82 -1.19 13.96
CA TYR A 18 4.76 -0.17 13.91
C TYR A 18 3.82 -0.42 12.74
N ASP A 19 2.59 0.11 12.85
CA ASP A 19 1.58 0.12 11.78
C ASP A 19 1.92 1.17 10.69
N LEU A 20 3.15 1.13 10.20
CA LEU A 20 3.72 2.10 9.27
C LEU A 20 2.86 2.24 8.01
N ILE A 21 2.32 1.13 7.49
CA ILE A 21 1.49 1.13 6.28
C ILE A 21 0.17 1.85 6.49
N GLU A 22 -0.47 1.66 7.65
CA GLU A 22 -1.72 2.34 7.98
C GLU A 22 -1.50 3.84 8.11
N VAL A 23 -0.45 4.25 8.84
CA VAL A 23 -0.05 5.66 8.98
C VAL A 23 0.22 6.31 7.62
N LEU A 24 0.90 5.61 6.71
CA LEU A 24 1.14 6.11 5.35
C LEU A 24 -0.16 6.19 4.54
N SER A 25 -1.07 5.23 4.68
CA SER A 25 -2.37 5.25 4.00
C SER A 25 -3.21 6.45 4.41
N ASP A 26 -3.23 6.78 5.69
CA ASP A 26 -3.98 7.92 6.21
C ASP A 26 -3.35 9.26 5.79
N GLY A 27 -2.01 9.33 5.78
CA GLY A 27 -1.27 10.50 5.35
C GLY A 27 -1.51 10.91 3.90
N LEU A 28 -1.95 9.99 3.02
CA LEU A 28 -2.30 10.30 1.63
C LEU A 28 -3.55 11.19 1.50
N ASN A 29 -4.29 11.43 2.59
CA ASN A 29 -5.44 12.33 2.62
C ASN A 29 -5.11 13.76 3.05
N PHE A 30 -3.84 14.06 3.35
CA PHE A 30 -3.44 15.41 3.77
C PHE A 30 -3.75 16.45 2.69
N GLN A 31 -4.37 17.56 3.12
CA GLN A 31 -4.65 18.71 2.25
C GLN A 31 -3.41 19.58 2.02
N ASP A 32 -2.48 19.58 2.99
CA ASP A 32 -1.20 20.25 2.86
C ASP A 32 -0.30 19.45 1.91
N TYR A 33 0.07 20.08 0.79
CA TYR A 33 0.83 19.42 -0.26
C TYR A 33 2.26 19.05 0.17
N SER A 34 2.87 19.79 1.11
CA SER A 34 4.20 19.47 1.62
C SER A 34 4.16 18.22 2.51
N LEU A 35 3.13 18.08 3.34
CA LEU A 35 2.90 16.86 4.11
C LEU A 35 2.56 15.68 3.20
N LEU A 36 1.70 15.89 2.20
CA LEU A 36 1.34 14.85 1.23
C LEU A 36 2.56 14.37 0.43
N LEU A 37 3.40 15.28 -0.04
CA LEU A 37 4.67 14.95 -0.71
C LEU A 37 5.60 14.16 0.19
N SER A 38 5.70 14.54 1.47
CA SER A 38 6.49 13.81 2.45
C SER A 38 5.99 12.36 2.63
N VAL A 39 4.67 12.17 2.66
CA VAL A 39 4.07 10.83 2.75
C VAL A 39 4.34 10.03 1.49
N LEU A 40 4.11 10.61 0.30
CA LEU A 40 4.40 9.96 -0.98
C LEU A 40 5.87 9.55 -1.10
N ASN A 41 6.79 10.41 -0.66
CA ASN A 41 8.22 10.11 -0.66
C ASN A 41 8.56 8.98 0.31
N SER A 42 7.86 8.90 1.45
CA SER A 42 8.02 7.80 2.40
C SER A 42 7.51 6.47 1.81
N VAL A 43 6.36 6.48 1.12
CA VAL A 43 5.86 5.30 0.39
C VAL A 43 6.84 4.87 -0.71
N TYR A 44 7.38 5.82 -1.49
CA TYR A 44 8.36 5.53 -2.53
C TYR A 44 9.61 4.85 -1.95
N LYS A 45 10.16 5.39 -0.86
CA LYS A 45 11.32 4.80 -0.18
C LYS A 45 11.04 3.42 0.40
N LEU A 46 9.87 3.19 0.97
CA LEU A 46 9.49 1.86 1.46
C LEU A 46 9.40 0.83 0.31
N LEU A 47 8.91 1.25 -0.85
CA LEU A 47 8.88 0.41 -2.05
C LEU A 47 10.28 0.16 -2.63
N GLU A 48 11.15 1.18 -2.64
CA GLU A 48 12.57 1.03 -2.99
C GLU A 48 13.30 0.11 -2.02
N TYR A 49 13.05 0.26 -0.73
CA TYR A 49 13.57 -0.58 0.33
C TYR A 49 13.23 -2.05 0.07
N GLY A 50 11.95 -2.34 -0.20
CA GLY A 50 11.50 -3.69 -0.57
C GLY A 50 12.18 -4.20 -1.85
N LYS A 51 12.50 -3.33 -2.81
CA LYS A 51 13.15 -3.69 -4.08
C LYS A 51 14.65 -3.97 -3.94
N ASN A 52 15.36 -3.19 -3.13
CA ASN A 52 16.83 -3.16 -3.13
C ASN A 52 17.48 -4.09 -2.09
N ASN A 53 16.79 -4.41 -0.99
CA ASN A 53 17.45 -5.00 0.19
C ASN A 53 17.27 -6.50 0.41
N PHE A 54 16.66 -7.25 -0.51
CA PHE A 54 16.33 -8.65 -0.20
C PHE A 54 16.81 -9.66 -1.24
N ILE A 55 17.79 -10.45 -0.79
CA ILE A 55 18.44 -11.59 -1.47
C ILE A 55 17.48 -12.79 -1.63
N GLU A 56 16.33 -12.79 -0.94
CA GLU A 56 15.28 -13.81 -1.06
C GLU A 56 13.97 -13.18 -1.57
N GLU A 57 13.30 -13.78 -2.55
CA GLU A 57 12.17 -13.21 -3.35
C GLU A 57 10.89 -12.78 -2.59
N LYS A 58 10.83 -12.91 -1.26
CA LYS A 58 9.61 -12.81 -0.45
C LYS A 58 9.25 -11.43 0.15
N PRO A 59 10.16 -10.47 0.39
CA PRO A 59 9.83 -9.23 1.12
C PRO A 59 9.12 -8.13 0.32
N ILE A 60 9.50 -7.85 -0.93
CA ILE A 60 8.76 -6.85 -1.75
C ILE A 60 7.31 -7.27 -1.98
N GLN A 61 7.06 -8.58 -2.12
CA GLN A 61 5.71 -9.09 -2.29
C GLN A 61 4.87 -8.85 -1.03
N ASN A 62 5.47 -8.93 0.16
CA ASN A 62 4.81 -8.60 1.42
C ASN A 62 4.50 -7.10 1.53
N VAL A 63 5.45 -6.22 1.23
CA VAL A 63 5.23 -4.76 1.22
C VAL A 63 4.16 -4.38 0.20
N LYS A 64 4.23 -4.92 -1.02
CA LYS A 64 3.22 -4.70 -2.07
C LYS A 64 1.85 -5.25 -1.67
N LYS A 65 1.79 -6.43 -1.05
CA LYS A 65 0.55 -7.02 -0.53
C LYS A 65 -0.08 -6.10 0.52
N HIS A 66 0.70 -5.61 1.48
CA HIS A 66 0.19 -4.66 2.47
C HIS A 66 -0.26 -3.34 1.83
N ILE A 67 0.52 -2.76 0.92
CA ILE A 67 0.11 -1.56 0.14
C ILE A 67 -1.21 -1.81 -0.62
N LYS A 68 -1.43 -3.01 -1.14
CA LYS A 68 -2.71 -3.40 -1.76
C LYS A 68 -3.84 -3.50 -0.75
N SER A 69 -3.63 -4.18 0.38
CA SER A 69 -4.62 -4.33 1.46
C SER A 69 -5.11 -2.98 1.99
N PHE A 70 -4.23 -1.99 2.10
CA PHE A 70 -4.57 -0.64 2.55
C PHE A 70 -5.04 0.30 1.42
N LYS A 71 -5.22 -0.22 0.19
CA LYS A 71 -5.64 0.54 -1.01
C LYS A 71 -4.74 1.76 -1.32
N ILE A 72 -3.49 1.74 -0.86
CA ILE A 72 -2.53 2.83 -1.06
C ILE A 72 -2.25 3.03 -2.55
N HIS A 73 -2.11 1.97 -3.33
CA HIS A 73 -1.93 2.04 -4.79
C HIS A 73 -3.04 2.85 -5.48
N ARG A 74 -4.32 2.58 -5.18
CA ARG A 74 -5.47 3.32 -5.75
C ARG A 74 -5.49 4.79 -5.31
N LYS A 75 -5.13 5.06 -4.05
CA LYS A 75 -5.01 6.43 -3.55
C LYS A 75 -3.91 7.20 -4.31
N ILE A 76 -2.77 6.57 -4.56
CA ILE A 76 -1.67 7.17 -5.32
C ILE A 76 -2.04 7.36 -6.78
N GLU A 77 -2.74 6.40 -7.41
CA GLU A 77 -3.27 6.55 -8.76
C GLU A 77 -4.22 7.76 -8.87
N ASN A 78 -5.12 7.95 -7.90
CA ASN A 78 -5.98 9.14 -7.87
C ASN A 78 -5.19 10.45 -7.76
N LEU A 79 -4.03 10.45 -7.09
CA LEU A 79 -3.15 11.60 -6.97
C LEU A 79 -2.45 11.97 -8.29
N GLN A 80 -2.53 11.14 -9.33
CA GLN A 80 -2.16 11.52 -10.69
C GLN A 80 -3.14 12.51 -11.35
N ASN A 81 -4.23 12.90 -10.67
CA ASN A 81 -5.10 13.99 -11.10
C ASN A 81 -4.94 15.25 -10.22
N HIS A 82 -3.91 15.27 -9.37
CA HIS A 82 -3.72 16.32 -8.39
C HIS A 82 -3.21 17.64 -9.02
N LYS A 83 -3.70 18.79 -8.53
CA LYS A 83 -3.38 20.12 -9.09
C LYS A 83 -1.92 20.56 -8.90
N ASN A 84 -1.29 20.07 -7.83
CA ASN A 84 0.14 20.30 -7.59
C ASN A 84 0.96 19.33 -8.46
N GLN A 85 1.84 19.88 -9.30
CA GLN A 85 2.64 19.14 -10.27
C GLN A 85 3.64 18.18 -9.62
N ASP A 86 4.20 18.52 -8.47
CA ASP A 86 5.17 17.65 -7.78
C ASP A 86 4.47 16.41 -7.21
N VAL A 87 3.26 16.58 -6.67
CA VAL A 87 2.41 15.47 -6.20
C VAL A 87 2.09 14.55 -7.37
N TYR A 88 1.67 15.11 -8.50
CA TYR A 88 1.43 14.36 -9.74
C TYR A 88 2.67 13.58 -10.18
N ASN A 89 3.82 14.26 -10.31
CA ASN A 89 5.05 13.66 -10.82
C ASN A 89 5.50 12.49 -9.95
N LEU A 90 5.42 12.65 -8.62
CA LEU A 90 5.83 11.61 -7.68
C LEU A 90 4.84 10.44 -7.66
N ALA A 91 3.54 10.72 -7.71
CA ALA A 91 2.52 9.68 -7.83
C ALA A 91 2.67 8.87 -9.13
N PHE A 92 2.89 9.54 -10.26
CA PHE A 92 3.18 8.91 -11.54
C PHE A 92 4.40 8.00 -11.43
N ARG A 93 5.51 8.50 -10.90
CA ARG A 93 6.75 7.74 -10.72
C ARG A 93 6.54 6.49 -9.85
N ILE A 94 5.78 6.58 -8.76
CA ILE A 94 5.51 5.42 -7.89
C ILE A 94 4.75 4.34 -8.66
N ILE A 95 3.69 4.71 -9.37
CA ILE A 95 2.89 3.75 -10.17
C ILE A 95 3.75 3.13 -11.27
N ASP A 96 4.48 3.95 -12.02
CA ASP A 96 5.38 3.51 -13.09
C ASP A 96 6.45 2.54 -12.60
N SER A 97 7.11 2.87 -11.49
CA SER A 97 8.23 2.09 -10.97
C SER A 97 7.83 0.77 -10.31
N PHE A 98 6.62 0.69 -9.73
CA PHE A 98 6.27 -0.43 -8.85
C PHE A 98 4.97 -1.17 -9.21
N PHE A 99 4.06 -0.56 -9.97
CA PHE A 99 2.71 -1.07 -10.20
C PHE A 99 2.32 -1.25 -11.67
N LEU A 100 2.92 -0.56 -12.65
CA LEU A 100 2.57 -0.71 -14.07
C LEU A 100 2.83 -2.10 -14.66
N ASN A 101 3.81 -2.85 -14.14
CA ASN A 101 4.08 -4.22 -14.61
C ASN A 101 3.13 -5.29 -14.02
N ILE A 102 2.04 -4.89 -13.34
CA ILE A 102 1.15 -5.79 -12.59
C ILE A 102 -0.21 -6.01 -13.28
N ASP A 103 -0.50 -5.31 -14.39
CA ASP A 103 -1.76 -5.49 -15.15
C ASP A 103 -1.89 -6.83 -15.90
N HIS A 104 -0.95 -7.77 -15.71
CA HIS A 104 -1.06 -9.15 -16.19
C HIS A 104 -1.39 -10.19 -15.11
N GLN A 105 -1.67 -9.79 -13.86
CA GLN A 105 -2.24 -10.72 -12.87
C GLN A 105 -3.67 -10.31 -12.55
N ILE A 106 -4.59 -10.93 -13.30
CA ILE A 106 -6.04 -10.93 -13.14
C ILE A 106 -6.39 -11.09 -11.65
N GLU A 107 -6.96 -10.06 -11.03
CA GLU A 107 -7.74 -10.21 -9.79
C GLU A 107 -9.01 -10.98 -10.15
N ILE A 108 -9.01 -12.30 -9.93
CA ILE A 108 -10.25 -13.06 -9.86
C ILE A 108 -10.92 -12.64 -8.55
N GLU A 109 -11.82 -11.65 -8.63
CA GLU A 109 -12.77 -11.38 -7.56
C GLU A 109 -13.56 -12.66 -7.31
N GLN A 110 -13.33 -13.32 -6.17
CA GLN A 110 -14.19 -14.42 -5.75
C GLN A 110 -15.55 -13.83 -5.37
N PRO A 111 -16.66 -14.30 -5.99
CA PRO A 111 -17.98 -13.82 -5.62
C PRO A 111 -18.25 -14.20 -4.16
N GLU A 112 -18.68 -13.22 -3.36
CA GLU A 112 -19.15 -13.44 -1.99
C GLU A 112 -20.27 -14.48 -2.00
N ASN A 113 -20.03 -15.63 -1.35
CA ASN A 113 -21.06 -16.63 -1.07
C ASN A 113 -22.13 -16.03 -0.14
N GLN A 114 -23.17 -15.46 -0.72
CA GLN A 114 -24.45 -15.32 -0.06
C GLN A 114 -25.15 -16.68 -0.11
N ASP A 115 -24.94 -17.52 0.90
CA ASP A 115 -25.98 -18.40 1.42
C ASP A 115 -25.49 -19.15 2.66
N ASN A 116 -25.93 -18.69 3.84
CA ASN A 116 -26.20 -19.59 4.96
C ASN A 116 -27.17 -18.92 5.94
N LYS A 117 -28.45 -18.91 5.54
CA LYS A 117 -29.57 -18.89 6.48
C LYS A 117 -30.45 -20.11 6.23
N GLN A 118 -30.05 -21.26 6.77
CA GLN A 118 -31.00 -22.26 7.25
C GLN A 118 -30.60 -22.69 8.66
N GLY A 119 -31.15 -21.97 9.63
CA GLY A 119 -31.18 -22.41 11.01
C GLY A 119 -32.19 -23.54 11.20
N GLN A 120 -31.71 -24.58 11.87
CA GLN A 120 -32.43 -25.32 12.91
C GLN A 120 -33.76 -25.99 12.54
N LYS A 121 -33.70 -27.31 12.32
CA LYS A 121 -34.60 -28.22 13.06
C LYS A 121 -33.77 -29.29 13.76
N MET A 122 -33.74 -29.15 15.07
CA MET A 122 -33.18 -30.06 16.07
C MET A 122 -34.03 -31.33 16.11
N ASN A 123 -33.38 -32.49 16.06
CA ASN A 123 -33.96 -33.77 16.46
C ASN A 123 -33.95 -33.87 17.99
N GLU A 124 -35.09 -34.22 18.58
CA GLU A 124 -35.33 -34.71 19.96
C GLU A 124 -36.87 -34.81 20.06
N ILE A 125 -37.57 -35.91 20.36
CA ILE A 125 -37.34 -37.19 21.04
C ILE A 125 -38.23 -38.25 20.36
#